data_AF-A0A9P9A0E9-F1
#
_entry.id   AF-A0A9P9A0E9-F1
#
_cell.length_a   1.000
_cell.length_b   1.000
_cell.length_c   1.000
_cell.angle_alpha   90.00
_cell.angle_beta   90.00
_cell.angle_gamma   90.00
#
_symmetry.space_group_name_H-M   'P 1'
#
loop_
_entity.id
_entity.type
_entity.pdbx_description
1 polymer ?
#
loop_
_entity_poly.entity_id
_entity_poly.type
_entity_poly.pdbx_seq_one_letter_code
_entity_poly.pdbx_strand_id
1 'polypeptide(L)'
;MSHTVNTMMVLPIKGKMPRMDPYQRLINRFFEPLILQYSLGKTQGDYIPGTQEKGTTNARRRRLLENICYICDYNKGGDTTTSIGLEERHDCFNFWVASNIGSTGMVDFIADVLNDTQVILTTDQRLRSIREQRLIQKCINFARKRVKKEANLLSKVVEKCKDHLREESGILKIDGVLLHWLSTFDTQDSIALCERAYEVRKGLEMKELVIRSQVGEDEPANSDRAPTFALVRHMLGRLAHHVRAPRQIVDDASHLNELLQNYVIRRVDIPPCIPPPKADGLTTLPSILKRMLPANDSTLPNYEAALLNLDRKLQIGQRVLEQYQLPSFKPRVHSEIQVLEHFYKGGLAFAGNDCFIASSKPACYCCHLYIRSHPLNLVEPASHKNLYLNWGVPLLPGGVRDPDFKDQQKIIIKMLETIRREALDRIMRQTGGPKGHPDSLTGITPSMSVISAAQAARLTSLESQLSGLTIDSNGVSSVNGRNGSEDSDFEGSVGASSDSSDNKYDHKVSQLGDSDSDDDCASIGGGARLHQRLSTDSLCKVQSLRRML
;
A
#
# COMPACT_ATOMS: atom_id res chain seq x y z
N MET A 1 25.55 -8.51 47.00
CA MET A 1 24.98 -8.67 45.64
C MET A 1 23.46 -8.68 45.78
N SER A 2 22.72 -7.92 44.97
CA SER A 2 21.25 -7.86 45.06
C SER A 2 20.66 -7.84 43.66
N HIS A 3 19.58 -8.59 43.43
CA HIS A 3 18.92 -8.65 42.12
C HIS A 3 17.96 -7.47 41.96
N THR A 4 18.35 -6.49 41.15
CA THR A 4 17.43 -5.47 40.67
C THR A 4 16.41 -6.11 39.74
N VAL A 5 15.20 -6.37 40.24
CA VAL A 5 14.06 -6.77 39.41
C VAL A 5 13.82 -5.66 38.40
N ASN A 6 13.86 -5.97 37.11
CA ASN A 6 13.66 -4.98 36.06
C ASN A 6 12.17 -4.59 35.99
N THR A 7 11.78 -3.56 36.73
CA THR A 7 10.42 -3.04 36.81
C THR A 7 9.90 -2.73 35.41
N MET A 8 8.87 -3.46 34.96
CA MET A 8 8.18 -3.14 33.70
C MET A 8 7.75 -1.67 33.71
N MET A 9 8.07 -0.91 32.67
CA MET A 9 7.71 0.51 32.58
C MET A 9 6.19 0.69 32.47
N VAL A 10 5.54 0.79 33.63
CA VAL A 10 4.15 1.21 33.75
C VAL A 10 4.12 2.74 33.67
N LEU A 11 3.75 3.27 32.51
CA LEU A 11 3.33 4.66 32.39
C LEU A 11 2.21 4.94 33.43
N PRO A 12 2.17 6.13 34.06
CA PRO A 12 1.20 6.45 35.12
C PRO A 12 -0.22 6.73 34.55
N ILE A 13 -0.79 5.73 33.88
CA ILE A 13 -2.11 5.81 33.25
C ILE A 13 -3.18 5.67 34.34
N LYS A 14 -4.00 6.71 34.50
CA LYS A 14 -4.99 6.80 35.60
C LYS A 14 -6.04 5.69 35.52
N GLY A 15 -6.14 4.89 36.59
CA GLY A 15 -7.28 4.03 36.90
C GLY A 15 -7.24 2.63 36.28
N LYS A 16 -7.19 1.61 37.14
CA LYS A 16 -7.48 0.21 36.78
C LYS A 16 -9.00 -0.07 36.81
N MET A 17 -9.79 0.78 36.14
CA MET A 17 -11.25 0.63 36.13
C MET A 17 -11.69 -0.45 35.10
N PRO A 18 -12.64 -1.33 35.44
CA PRO A 18 -13.17 -2.31 34.48
C PRO A 18 -13.84 -1.63 33.26
N ARG A 19 -13.60 -2.16 32.07
CA ARG A 19 -14.23 -1.70 30.83
C ARG A 19 -15.68 -2.21 30.76
N MET A 20 -16.62 -1.38 31.23
CA MET A 20 -18.02 -1.77 31.43
C MET A 20 -18.82 -1.85 30.13
N ASP A 21 -18.65 -0.90 29.20
CA ASP A 21 -19.37 -0.91 27.91
C ASP A 21 -19.02 -2.15 27.08
N PRO A 22 -20.01 -2.99 26.67
CA PRO A 22 -19.73 -4.21 25.93
C PRO A 22 -19.11 -3.98 24.54
N TYR A 23 -19.42 -2.88 23.85
CA TYR A 23 -18.89 -2.60 22.51
C TYR A 23 -17.42 -2.19 22.59
N GLN A 24 -17.09 -1.16 23.36
CA GLN A 24 -15.71 -0.75 23.63
C GLN A 24 -14.87 -1.89 24.23
N ARG A 25 -15.47 -2.79 25.03
CA ARG A 25 -14.81 -4.02 25.53
C ARG A 25 -14.51 -5.02 24.41
N LEU A 26 -15.41 -5.21 23.43
CA LEU A 26 -15.16 -6.02 22.24
C LEU A 26 -14.03 -5.43 21.38
N ILE A 27 -14.08 -4.11 21.14
CA ILE A 27 -13.06 -3.40 20.34
C ILE A 27 -11.67 -3.43 20.99
N ASN A 28 -11.58 -3.23 22.31
CA ASN A 28 -10.31 -3.42 23.01
C ASN A 28 -9.82 -4.87 22.91
N ARG A 29 -10.71 -5.86 23.09
CA ARG A 29 -10.36 -7.29 22.96
C ARG A 29 -9.89 -7.66 21.54
N PHE A 30 -10.26 -6.88 20.51
CA PHE A 30 -9.78 -7.01 19.14
C PHE A 30 -8.38 -6.41 18.96
N PHE A 31 -8.21 -5.12 19.27
CA PHE A 31 -6.94 -4.41 19.03
C PHE A 31 -5.79 -4.87 19.92
N GLU A 32 -6.04 -5.31 21.16
CA GLU A 32 -4.98 -5.75 22.09
C GLU A 32 -4.11 -6.89 21.54
N PRO A 33 -4.66 -8.07 21.14
CA PRO A 33 -3.86 -9.13 20.54
C PRO A 33 -3.39 -8.77 19.12
N LEU A 34 -4.09 -7.90 18.39
CA LEU A 34 -3.67 -7.44 17.06
C LEU A 34 -2.38 -6.60 17.13
N ILE A 35 -2.30 -5.67 18.08
CA ILE A 35 -1.12 -4.83 18.33
C ILE A 35 0.03 -5.69 18.88
N LEU A 36 -0.25 -6.67 19.75
CA LEU A 36 0.74 -7.66 20.18
C LEU A 36 1.28 -8.49 19.01
N GLN A 37 0.42 -8.97 18.11
CA GLN A 37 0.82 -9.74 16.93
C GLN A 37 1.64 -8.91 15.94
N TYR A 38 1.29 -7.63 15.75
CA TYR A 38 2.09 -6.68 14.95
C TYR A 38 3.48 -6.43 15.57
N SER A 39 3.56 -6.29 16.90
CA SER A 39 4.82 -6.15 17.63
C SER A 39 5.68 -7.43 17.55
N LEU A 40 5.08 -8.62 17.53
CA LEU A 40 5.78 -9.88 17.25
C LEU A 40 6.29 -9.94 15.79
N GLY A 41 5.54 -9.40 14.83
CA GLY A 41 6.00 -9.15 13.46
C GLY A 41 4.85 -8.80 12.51
N LYS A 42 5.11 -7.92 11.53
CA LYS A 42 4.09 -7.37 10.61
C LYS A 42 3.41 -8.43 9.71
N THR A 43 4.12 -9.48 9.32
CA THR A 43 3.63 -10.47 8.34
C THR A 43 3.07 -11.70 9.04
N GLN A 44 1.93 -12.19 8.55
CA GLN A 44 1.12 -13.21 9.24
C GLN A 44 1.11 -14.59 8.58
N GLY A 45 2.11 -14.87 7.74
CA GLY A 45 2.26 -16.10 6.96
C GLY A 45 2.67 -15.76 5.53
N ASP A 46 2.79 -16.78 4.70
CA ASP A 46 3.10 -16.62 3.28
C ASP A 46 1.91 -16.11 2.46
N TYR A 47 2.19 -15.72 1.22
CA TYR A 47 1.20 -15.24 0.28
C TYR A 47 0.12 -16.29 -0.03
N ILE A 48 -1.16 -15.94 0.15
CA ILE A 48 -2.30 -16.78 -0.21
C ILE A 48 -2.69 -16.47 -1.67
N PRO A 49 -2.57 -17.43 -2.62
CA PRO A 49 -3.03 -17.25 -3.99
C PRO A 49 -4.56 -17.25 -4.05
N GLY A 50 -5.12 -16.42 -4.94
CA GLY A 50 -6.54 -16.46 -5.28
C GLY A 50 -6.86 -17.60 -6.25
N THR A 51 -8.13 -17.98 -6.31
CA THR A 51 -8.66 -19.08 -7.13
C THR A 51 -8.37 -18.89 -8.62
N GLN A 52 -7.42 -19.66 -9.17
CA GLN A 52 -7.02 -19.58 -10.58
C GLN A 52 -7.97 -20.35 -11.52
N GLU A 53 -9.23 -19.93 -11.60
CA GLU A 53 -10.06 -20.24 -12.76
C GLU A 53 -9.44 -19.63 -14.03
N LYS A 54 -9.52 -20.36 -15.15
CA LYS A 54 -8.99 -19.93 -16.45
C LYS A 54 -9.98 -20.30 -17.54
N GLY A 55 -10.20 -19.41 -18.49
CA GLY A 55 -11.09 -19.62 -19.64
C GLY A 55 -12.58 -19.39 -19.37
N THR A 56 -13.05 -19.39 -18.11
CA THR A 56 -14.45 -19.10 -17.76
C THR A 56 -14.79 -17.61 -17.96
N THR A 57 -16.06 -17.31 -18.25
CA THR A 57 -16.57 -15.92 -18.30
C THR A 57 -16.33 -15.19 -16.98
N ASN A 58 -16.51 -15.89 -15.85
CA ASN A 58 -16.21 -15.36 -14.52
C ASN A 58 -14.72 -15.01 -14.38
N ALA A 59 -13.78 -15.89 -14.79
CA ALA A 59 -12.35 -15.58 -14.76
C ALA A 59 -11.96 -14.35 -15.60
N ARG A 60 -12.65 -14.11 -16.73
CA ARG A 60 -12.47 -12.88 -17.52
C ARG A 60 -13.06 -11.66 -16.82
N ARG A 61 -14.28 -11.75 -16.28
CA ARG A 61 -14.95 -10.69 -15.51
C ARG A 61 -14.12 -10.27 -14.30
N ARG A 62 -13.63 -11.23 -13.51
CA ARG A 62 -12.75 -10.98 -12.36
C ARG A 62 -11.47 -10.26 -12.81
N ARG A 63 -10.77 -10.75 -13.84
CA ARG A 63 -9.54 -10.13 -14.35
C ARG A 63 -9.76 -8.73 -14.96
N LEU A 64 -10.89 -8.48 -15.62
CA LEU A 64 -11.29 -7.15 -16.08
C LEU A 64 -11.40 -6.19 -14.88
N LEU A 65 -12.17 -6.57 -13.85
CA LEU A 65 -12.37 -5.76 -12.64
C LEU A 65 -11.05 -5.56 -11.86
N GLU A 66 -10.20 -6.59 -11.73
CA GLU A 66 -8.87 -6.49 -11.11
C GLU A 66 -7.97 -5.50 -11.85
N ASN A 67 -7.94 -5.54 -13.19
CA ASN A 67 -7.14 -4.60 -13.99
C ASN A 67 -7.69 -3.17 -13.92
N ILE A 68 -9.01 -2.98 -13.87
CA ILE A 68 -9.63 -1.66 -13.63
C ILE A 68 -9.22 -1.13 -12.25
N CYS A 69 -9.29 -1.97 -11.20
CA CYS A 69 -8.81 -1.59 -9.87
C CYS A 69 -7.32 -1.21 -9.89
N TYR A 70 -6.48 -1.97 -10.62
CA TYR A 70 -5.05 -1.72 -10.73
C TYR A 70 -4.73 -0.34 -11.34
N ILE A 71 -5.35 0.02 -12.48
CA ILE A 71 -5.12 1.34 -13.11
C ILE A 71 -5.67 2.50 -12.27
N CYS A 72 -6.66 2.25 -11.40
CA CYS A 72 -7.21 3.25 -10.49
C CYS A 72 -6.33 3.51 -9.25
N ASP A 73 -5.35 2.67 -8.96
CA ASP A 73 -4.49 2.80 -7.78
C ASP A 73 -3.26 3.70 -8.05
N TYR A 74 -3.55 4.97 -8.33
CA TYR A 74 -2.61 5.96 -8.91
C TYR A 74 -1.48 6.46 -7.98
N ASN A 75 -1.43 6.06 -6.71
CA ASN A 75 -0.40 6.52 -5.76
C ASN A 75 0.17 5.38 -4.88
N LYS A 76 1.50 5.23 -4.87
CA LYS A 76 2.17 4.31 -3.93
C LYS A 76 2.05 4.86 -2.50
N GLY A 77 1.33 4.11 -1.65
CA GLY A 77 1.05 4.40 -0.24
C GLY A 77 -0.11 3.56 0.30
N GLY A 78 -1.09 3.26 -0.56
CA GLY A 78 -2.26 2.45 -0.24
C GLY A 78 -3.55 3.25 -0.04
N ASP A 79 -3.48 4.59 0.02
CA ASP A 79 -4.67 5.45 0.08
C ASP A 79 -5.56 5.32 -1.18
N THR A 80 -4.94 5.09 -2.34
CA THR A 80 -5.61 4.87 -3.62
C THR A 80 -5.92 3.40 -3.93
N THR A 81 -5.63 2.47 -3.00
CA THR A 81 -5.98 1.05 -3.21
C THR A 81 -7.48 0.95 -3.45
N THR A 82 -7.82 0.51 -4.66
CA THR A 82 -9.17 0.56 -5.22
C THR A 82 -9.78 -0.84 -5.15
N SER A 83 -11.08 -0.92 -4.87
CA SER A 83 -11.83 -2.17 -4.93
C SER A 83 -13.15 -1.96 -5.65
N ILE A 84 -13.59 -2.99 -6.39
CA ILE A 84 -14.82 -2.93 -7.19
C ILE A 84 -15.64 -4.20 -6.95
N GLY A 85 -16.90 -4.01 -6.57
CA GLY A 85 -17.95 -5.02 -6.65
C GLY A 85 -18.83 -4.74 -7.86
N LEU A 86 -19.35 -5.79 -8.50
CA LEU A 86 -20.20 -5.66 -9.69
C LEU A 86 -21.59 -6.21 -9.40
N GLU A 87 -22.57 -5.32 -9.35
CA GLU A 87 -23.99 -5.65 -9.19
C GLU A 87 -24.61 -5.87 -10.58
N GLU A 88 -25.48 -6.87 -10.69
CA GLU A 88 -26.32 -7.11 -11.86
C GLU A 88 -27.79 -6.84 -11.52
N ARG A 89 -28.42 -5.95 -12.30
CA ARG A 89 -29.85 -5.66 -12.24
C ARG A 89 -30.51 -6.01 -13.57
N HIS A 90 -31.84 -6.03 -13.56
CA HIS A 90 -32.67 -6.24 -14.75
C HIS A 90 -32.47 -5.21 -15.87
N ASP A 91 -31.96 -4.01 -15.53
CA ASP A 91 -31.76 -2.88 -16.44
C ASP A 91 -30.28 -2.65 -16.81
N CYS A 92 -29.35 -2.74 -15.87
CA CYS A 92 -27.93 -2.47 -16.10
C CYS A 92 -27.00 -3.15 -15.07
N PHE A 93 -25.69 -3.09 -15.32
CA PHE A 93 -24.65 -3.44 -14.35
C PHE A 93 -24.17 -2.20 -13.57
N ASN A 94 -24.15 -2.25 -12.24
CA ASN A 94 -23.53 -1.19 -11.43
C ASN A 94 -22.10 -1.60 -11.00
N PHE A 95 -21.11 -0.85 -11.46
CA PHE A 95 -19.73 -0.94 -10.99
C PHE A 95 -19.61 -0.12 -9.70
N TRP A 96 -19.59 -0.77 -8.54
CA TRP A 96 -19.49 -0.12 -7.23
C TRP A 96 -18.04 -0.01 -6.79
N VAL A 97 -17.50 1.21 -6.83
CA VAL A 97 -16.07 1.53 -6.68
C VAL A 97 -15.79 2.17 -5.32
N ALA A 98 -14.80 1.64 -4.60
CA ALA A 98 -14.31 2.18 -3.33
C ALA A 98 -12.79 2.40 -3.33
N SER A 99 -12.30 3.33 -2.51
CA SER A 99 -10.87 3.48 -2.21
C SER A 99 -10.62 3.89 -0.76
N ASN A 100 -9.41 3.67 -0.25
CA ASN A 100 -9.08 3.82 1.17
C ASN A 100 -9.16 5.26 1.73
N ILE A 101 -9.29 6.30 0.89
CA ILE A 101 -9.65 7.67 1.30
C ILE A 101 -10.81 8.26 0.47
N GLY A 102 -11.45 7.45 -0.38
CA GLY A 102 -12.29 7.94 -1.48
C GLY A 102 -11.48 8.60 -2.60
N SER A 103 -12.15 8.97 -3.68
CA SER A 103 -11.59 9.79 -4.75
C SER A 103 -12.73 10.48 -5.50
N THR A 104 -12.48 11.67 -6.03
CA THR A 104 -13.47 12.47 -6.77
C THR A 104 -13.46 12.17 -8.27
N GLY A 105 -12.28 12.02 -8.89
CA GLY A 105 -12.15 11.75 -10.34
C GLY A 105 -12.00 10.28 -10.75
N MET A 106 -12.11 9.32 -9.81
CA MET A 106 -11.94 7.89 -10.10
C MET A 106 -13.11 7.30 -10.88
N VAL A 107 -14.35 7.77 -10.63
CA VAL A 107 -15.55 7.34 -11.37
C VAL A 107 -15.43 7.76 -12.83
N ASP A 108 -15.08 9.02 -13.07
CA ASP A 108 -14.93 9.59 -14.41
C ASP A 108 -13.80 8.90 -15.18
N PHE A 109 -12.65 8.65 -14.54
CA PHE A 109 -11.55 7.91 -15.17
C PHE A 109 -11.94 6.49 -15.60
N ILE A 110 -12.73 5.76 -14.80
CA ILE A 110 -13.23 4.43 -15.20
C ILE A 110 -14.21 4.56 -16.38
N ALA A 111 -15.07 5.58 -16.39
CA ALA A 111 -15.98 5.83 -17.50
C ALA A 111 -15.22 6.10 -18.80
N ASP A 112 -14.18 6.94 -18.72
CA ASP A 112 -13.26 7.28 -19.81
C ASP A 112 -12.56 6.04 -20.38
N VAL A 113 -12.08 5.14 -19.51
CA VAL A 113 -11.41 3.89 -19.91
C VAL A 113 -12.37 2.89 -20.53
N LEU A 114 -13.59 2.74 -20.01
CA LEU A 114 -14.59 1.83 -20.57
C LEU A 114 -15.13 2.35 -21.91
N ASN A 115 -15.33 3.66 -22.06
CA ASN A 115 -15.70 4.30 -23.33
C ASN A 115 -14.57 4.18 -24.39
N ASP A 116 -13.30 4.47 -24.02
CA ASP A 116 -12.16 4.22 -24.91
C ASP A 116 -12.11 2.73 -25.33
N THR A 117 -12.39 1.82 -24.41
CA THR A 117 -12.41 0.37 -24.68
C THR A 117 -13.52 -0.03 -25.65
N GLN A 118 -14.75 0.46 -25.49
CA GLN A 118 -15.82 0.27 -26.48
C GLN A 118 -15.38 0.75 -27.87
N VAL A 119 -14.85 1.99 -27.95
CA VAL A 119 -14.41 2.60 -29.21
C VAL A 119 -13.24 1.84 -29.84
N ILE A 120 -12.34 1.24 -29.05
CA ILE A 120 -11.29 0.33 -29.52
C ILE A 120 -11.89 -0.93 -30.16
N LEU A 121 -12.90 -1.54 -29.52
CA LEU A 121 -13.54 -2.77 -30.01
C LEU A 121 -14.34 -2.56 -31.31
N THR A 122 -14.88 -1.35 -31.55
CA THR A 122 -15.59 -1.00 -32.79
C THR A 122 -14.71 -0.33 -33.87
N THR A 123 -13.40 -0.18 -33.63
CA THR A 123 -12.48 0.48 -34.57
C THR A 123 -11.83 -0.52 -35.53
N ASP A 124 -11.61 -0.11 -36.78
CA ASP A 124 -10.88 -0.88 -37.79
C ASP A 124 -9.52 -1.38 -37.26
N GLN A 125 -9.19 -2.64 -37.60
CA GLN A 125 -8.02 -3.35 -37.09
C GLN A 125 -6.68 -2.61 -37.33
N ARG A 126 -6.59 -1.75 -38.36
CA ARG A 126 -5.40 -0.95 -38.67
C ARG A 126 -5.20 0.23 -37.71
N LEU A 127 -6.29 0.78 -37.16
CA LEU A 127 -6.28 1.90 -36.21
C LEU A 127 -6.38 1.45 -34.75
N ARG A 128 -6.83 0.21 -34.51
CA ARG A 128 -6.99 -0.39 -33.18
C ARG A 128 -5.74 -0.26 -32.31
N SER A 129 -4.57 -0.59 -32.85
CA SER A 129 -3.27 -0.49 -32.15
C SER A 129 -2.95 0.94 -31.70
N ILE A 130 -3.27 1.96 -32.51
CA ILE A 130 -3.05 3.38 -32.18
C ILE A 130 -3.98 3.82 -31.03
N ARG A 131 -5.22 3.30 -30.99
CA ARG A 131 -6.14 3.59 -29.88
C ARG A 131 -5.76 2.85 -28.60
N GLU A 132 -5.40 1.57 -28.67
CA GLU A 132 -4.88 0.80 -27.53
C GLU A 132 -3.64 1.48 -26.92
N GLN A 133 -2.74 1.99 -27.77
CA GLN A 133 -1.56 2.74 -27.35
C GLN A 133 -1.92 4.05 -26.63
N ARG A 134 -2.91 4.81 -27.12
CA ARG A 134 -3.42 6.01 -26.43
C ARG A 134 -4.05 5.69 -25.07
N LEU A 135 -4.80 4.58 -24.97
CA LEU A 135 -5.37 4.12 -23.70
C LEU A 135 -4.28 3.73 -22.68
N ILE A 136 -3.24 3.03 -23.11
CA ILE A 136 -2.06 2.72 -22.27
C ILE A 136 -1.43 4.02 -21.73
N GLN A 137 -1.22 5.02 -22.59
CA GLN A 137 -0.67 6.31 -22.21
C GLN A 137 -1.60 7.10 -21.27
N LYS A 138 -2.93 7.07 -21.48
CA LYS A 138 -3.92 7.65 -20.54
C LYS A 138 -3.77 7.02 -19.14
N CYS A 139 -3.69 5.69 -19.05
CA CYS A 139 -3.53 4.96 -17.79
C CYS A 139 -2.19 5.25 -17.08
N ILE A 140 -1.06 5.28 -17.81
CA ILE A 140 0.26 5.63 -17.26
C ILE A 140 0.26 7.08 -16.73
N ASN A 141 -0.36 8.02 -17.46
CA ASN A 141 -0.45 9.42 -17.06
C ASN A 141 -1.33 9.63 -15.82
N PHE A 142 -2.44 8.90 -15.70
CA PHE A 142 -3.25 8.89 -14.47
C PHE A 142 -2.43 8.37 -13.28
N ALA A 143 -1.71 7.26 -13.47
CA ALA A 143 -0.82 6.66 -12.48
C ALA A 143 0.51 7.40 -12.25
N ARG A 144 0.75 8.59 -12.83
CA ARG A 144 2.07 9.27 -12.85
C ARG A 144 2.77 9.38 -11.49
N LYS A 145 2.02 9.65 -10.40
CA LYS A 145 2.57 9.75 -9.03
C LYS A 145 3.08 8.39 -8.51
N ARG A 146 2.48 7.28 -8.92
CA ARG A 146 2.95 5.92 -8.66
C ARG A 146 4.09 5.53 -9.59
N VAL A 147 3.96 5.73 -10.91
CA VAL A 147 4.99 5.34 -11.89
C VAL A 147 6.33 6.00 -11.57
N LYS A 148 6.35 7.31 -11.26
CA LYS A 148 7.60 8.00 -10.85
C LYS A 148 8.23 7.41 -9.58
N LYS A 149 7.43 7.03 -8.57
CA LYS A 149 7.92 6.34 -7.36
C LYS A 149 8.46 4.93 -7.65
N GLU A 150 7.91 4.25 -8.66
CA GLU A 150 8.36 2.92 -9.10
C GLU A 150 9.64 3.02 -9.96
N ALA A 151 9.74 4.00 -10.86
CA ALA A 151 10.92 4.30 -11.66
C ALA A 151 12.12 4.74 -10.81
N ASN A 152 11.92 5.66 -9.85
CA ASN A 152 12.96 6.12 -8.93
C ASN A 152 13.54 4.97 -8.08
N LEU A 153 12.70 3.99 -7.71
CA LEU A 153 13.15 2.80 -6.99
C LEU A 153 13.88 1.82 -7.92
N LEU A 154 13.40 1.64 -9.17
CA LEU A 154 14.10 0.83 -10.17
C LEU A 154 15.52 1.34 -10.40
N SER A 155 15.71 2.63 -10.68
CA SER A 155 17.04 3.21 -10.95
C SER A 155 18.05 2.93 -9.83
N LYS A 156 17.65 3.15 -8.56
CA LYS A 156 18.50 2.86 -7.39
C LYS A 156 18.90 1.38 -7.26
N VAL A 157 17.96 0.47 -7.49
CA VAL A 157 18.26 -0.98 -7.41
C VAL A 157 19.01 -1.49 -8.65
N VAL A 158 18.82 -0.85 -9.81
CA VAL A 158 19.56 -1.12 -11.04
C VAL A 158 21.04 -0.76 -10.88
N GLU A 159 21.40 0.41 -10.34
CA GLU A 159 22.81 0.74 -10.06
C GLU A 159 23.43 -0.25 -9.08
N LYS A 160 22.75 -0.57 -7.96
CA LYS A 160 23.25 -1.58 -7.01
C LYS A 160 23.43 -2.96 -7.66
N CYS A 161 22.55 -3.35 -8.59
CA CYS A 161 22.75 -4.55 -9.40
C CYS A 161 23.96 -4.43 -10.34
N LYS A 162 24.19 -3.27 -10.99
CA LYS A 162 25.38 -3.03 -11.81
C LYS A 162 26.66 -3.14 -10.96
N ASP A 163 26.65 -2.65 -9.71
CA ASP A 163 27.78 -2.79 -8.78
C ASP A 163 28.08 -4.25 -8.42
N HIS A 164 27.08 -5.05 -8.04
CA HIS A 164 27.24 -6.50 -7.82
C HIS A 164 27.61 -7.34 -9.06
N LEU A 165 27.68 -6.71 -10.24
CA LEU A 165 28.22 -7.29 -11.48
C LEU A 165 29.64 -6.80 -11.75
N ARG A 166 29.94 -5.53 -11.42
CA ARG A 166 31.30 -4.94 -11.43
C ARG A 166 32.22 -5.64 -10.42
N GLU A 167 31.72 -5.93 -9.22
CA GLU A 167 32.44 -6.64 -8.15
C GLU A 167 32.89 -8.06 -8.55
N GLU A 168 32.13 -8.74 -9.42
CA GLU A 168 32.44 -10.09 -9.94
C GLU A 168 33.00 -10.09 -11.38
N SER A 169 33.38 -8.92 -11.92
CA SER A 169 33.86 -8.76 -13.30
C SER A 169 35.27 -9.32 -13.51
N GLY A 170 35.38 -10.66 -13.50
CA GLY A 170 36.59 -11.39 -13.87
C GLY A 170 36.35 -12.78 -14.48
N ILE A 171 35.10 -13.27 -14.54
CA ILE A 171 34.82 -14.70 -14.83
C ILE A 171 33.90 -14.95 -16.04
N LEU A 172 32.78 -14.23 -16.25
CA LEU A 172 31.79 -14.62 -17.27
C LEU A 172 31.38 -13.50 -18.26
N LYS A 173 31.28 -13.88 -19.54
CA LYS A 173 30.82 -13.00 -20.64
C LYS A 173 29.35 -12.53 -20.49
N ILE A 174 28.53 -13.26 -19.74
CA ILE A 174 27.10 -12.94 -19.56
C ILE A 174 26.90 -11.64 -18.74
N ASP A 175 27.84 -11.31 -17.86
CA ASP A 175 27.71 -10.15 -16.97
C ASP A 175 27.79 -8.83 -17.74
N GLY A 176 28.62 -8.76 -18.78
CA GLY A 176 28.67 -7.61 -19.71
C GLY A 176 27.38 -7.42 -20.50
N VAL A 177 26.68 -8.51 -20.85
CA VAL A 177 25.36 -8.46 -21.51
C VAL A 177 24.29 -7.96 -20.54
N LEU A 178 24.26 -8.50 -19.31
CA LEU A 178 23.30 -8.09 -18.30
C LEU A 178 23.54 -6.64 -17.83
N LEU A 179 24.79 -6.21 -17.69
CA LEU A 179 25.17 -4.81 -17.43
C LEU A 179 24.64 -3.87 -18.50
N HIS A 180 24.89 -4.18 -19.78
CA HIS A 180 24.40 -3.35 -20.90
C HIS A 180 22.87 -3.29 -20.93
N TRP A 181 22.19 -4.43 -20.76
CA TRP A 181 20.74 -4.51 -20.70
C TRP A 181 20.15 -3.72 -19.52
N LEU A 182 20.77 -3.79 -18.33
CA LEU A 182 20.35 -3.00 -17.16
C LEU A 182 20.44 -1.50 -17.42
N SER A 183 21.43 -1.02 -18.19
CA SER A 183 21.50 0.40 -18.57
C SER A 183 20.44 0.83 -19.59
N THR A 184 19.69 -0.08 -20.22
CA THR A 184 18.61 0.30 -21.15
C THR A 184 17.38 0.89 -20.44
N PHE A 185 17.33 0.82 -19.11
CA PHE A 185 16.29 1.41 -18.25
C PHE A 185 16.64 2.80 -17.69
N ASP A 186 17.82 3.34 -18.02
CA ASP A 186 18.30 4.64 -17.52
C ASP A 186 17.62 5.83 -18.25
N THR A 187 16.27 5.82 -18.33
CA THR A 187 15.44 6.85 -18.97
C THR A 187 14.58 7.60 -17.94
N GLN A 188 14.35 8.89 -18.20
CA GLN A 188 13.44 9.74 -17.42
C GLN A 188 11.99 9.68 -17.94
N ASP A 189 11.77 9.17 -19.16
CA ASP A 189 10.42 9.00 -19.70
C ASP A 189 9.74 7.77 -19.07
N SER A 190 8.71 8.04 -18.27
CA SER A 190 7.91 7.03 -17.57
C SER A 190 7.06 6.17 -18.51
N ILE A 191 6.68 6.66 -19.70
CA ILE A 191 5.93 5.90 -20.70
C ILE A 191 6.87 4.90 -21.38
N ALA A 192 7.98 5.39 -21.95
CA ALA A 192 8.99 4.55 -22.59
C ALA A 192 9.60 3.51 -21.62
N LEU A 193 9.75 3.85 -20.33
CA LEU A 193 10.21 2.90 -19.30
C LEU A 193 9.20 1.76 -19.07
N CYS A 194 7.92 2.08 -18.95
CA CYS A 194 6.84 1.09 -18.82
C CYS A 194 6.72 0.19 -20.06
N GLU A 195 6.87 0.77 -21.26
CA GLU A 195 6.86 0.06 -22.54
C GLU A 195 8.06 -0.90 -22.66
N ARG A 196 9.28 -0.41 -22.44
CA ARG A 196 10.49 -1.26 -22.44
C ARG A 196 10.42 -2.37 -21.41
N ALA A 197 10.01 -2.06 -20.17
CA ALA A 197 9.80 -3.06 -19.12
C ALA A 197 8.77 -4.12 -19.53
N TYR A 198 7.73 -3.73 -20.27
CA TYR A 198 6.76 -4.67 -20.85
C TYR A 198 7.38 -5.52 -21.95
N GLU A 199 8.07 -4.95 -22.94
CA GLU A 199 8.71 -5.67 -24.04
C GLU A 199 9.66 -6.77 -23.53
N VAL A 200 10.62 -6.38 -22.68
CA VAL A 200 11.68 -7.27 -22.17
C VAL A 200 11.21 -8.30 -21.15
N ARG A 201 9.95 -8.23 -20.66
CA ARG A 201 9.42 -9.09 -19.56
C ARG A 201 9.50 -10.61 -19.80
N LYS A 202 9.79 -11.05 -21.02
CA LYS A 202 9.98 -12.46 -21.43
C LYS A 202 11.39 -12.78 -21.95
N GLY A 203 12.32 -11.81 -21.92
CA GLY A 203 13.70 -11.93 -22.42
C GLY A 203 14.54 -12.96 -21.66
N LEU A 204 15.77 -13.17 -22.11
CA LEU A 204 16.71 -14.09 -21.47
C LEU A 204 17.28 -13.49 -20.18
N GLU A 205 17.47 -12.17 -20.18
CA GLU A 205 17.96 -11.34 -19.09
C GLU A 205 16.97 -11.35 -17.91
N MET A 206 15.66 -11.36 -18.20
CA MET A 206 14.62 -11.57 -17.19
C MET A 206 14.61 -12.97 -16.59
N LYS A 207 15.15 -13.99 -17.28
CA LYS A 207 15.38 -15.33 -16.71
C LYS A 207 16.66 -15.35 -15.88
N GLU A 208 17.70 -14.64 -16.32
CA GLU A 208 18.94 -14.47 -15.57
C GLU A 208 18.68 -13.76 -14.22
N LEU A 209 17.81 -12.74 -14.19
CA LEU A 209 17.32 -12.13 -12.94
C LEU A 209 16.53 -13.11 -12.05
N VAL A 210 15.90 -14.17 -12.59
CA VAL A 210 15.28 -15.23 -11.78
C VAL A 210 16.37 -16.12 -11.19
N ILE A 211 17.32 -16.59 -11.99
CA ILE A 211 18.45 -17.44 -11.55
C ILE A 211 19.21 -16.73 -10.44
N ARG A 212 19.67 -15.49 -10.67
CA ARG A 212 20.42 -14.68 -9.71
C ARG A 212 19.61 -14.19 -8.52
N SER A 213 18.28 -14.37 -8.52
CA SER A 213 17.47 -14.14 -7.32
C SER A 213 17.42 -15.34 -6.37
N GLN A 214 17.92 -16.50 -6.78
CA GLN A 214 18.03 -17.68 -5.93
C GLN A 214 19.23 -17.50 -4.99
N VAL A 215 19.02 -17.79 -3.71
CA VAL A 215 20.08 -17.80 -2.70
C VAL A 215 20.76 -19.17 -2.80
N GLY A 216 22.03 -19.20 -3.20
CA GLY A 216 22.83 -20.43 -3.21
C GLY A 216 23.17 -20.89 -1.79
N GLU A 217 23.51 -22.16 -1.62
CA GLU A 217 23.87 -22.72 -0.30
C GLU A 217 25.13 -22.06 0.30
N ASP A 218 26.04 -21.62 -0.58
CA ASP A 218 27.27 -20.88 -0.22
C ASP A 218 27.07 -19.36 -0.01
N GLU A 219 25.88 -18.79 -0.27
CA GLU A 219 25.69 -17.34 -0.19
C GLU A 219 25.66 -16.85 1.28
N PRO A 220 26.48 -15.85 1.68
CA PRO A 220 26.49 -15.36 3.05
C PRO A 220 25.10 -14.96 3.56
N ALA A 221 24.78 -15.31 4.81
CA ALA A 221 23.45 -15.08 5.39
C ALA A 221 22.99 -13.61 5.39
N ASN A 222 23.96 -12.68 5.31
CA ASN A 222 23.75 -11.24 5.23
C ASN A 222 23.85 -10.65 3.81
N SER A 223 24.05 -11.47 2.77
CA SER A 223 24.08 -11.00 1.37
C SER A 223 22.74 -10.40 0.97
N ASP A 224 22.79 -9.19 0.40
CA ASP A 224 21.65 -8.54 -0.25
C ASP A 224 21.74 -8.59 -1.79
N ARG A 225 22.71 -9.33 -2.35
CA ARG A 225 22.90 -9.53 -3.79
C ARG A 225 21.69 -10.18 -4.47
N ALA A 226 21.36 -11.43 -4.14
CA ALA A 226 20.19 -12.12 -4.71
C ALA A 226 18.84 -11.36 -4.49
N PRO A 227 18.61 -10.73 -3.33
CA PRO A 227 17.51 -9.77 -3.14
C PRO A 227 17.54 -8.58 -4.09
N THR A 228 18.69 -7.97 -4.36
CA THR A 228 18.81 -6.84 -5.30
C THR A 228 18.35 -7.27 -6.70
N PHE A 229 18.77 -8.44 -7.19
CA PHE A 229 18.30 -9.01 -8.46
C PHE A 229 16.78 -9.30 -8.47
N ALA A 230 16.21 -9.86 -7.39
CA ALA A 230 14.76 -10.03 -7.31
C ALA A 230 14.00 -8.70 -7.19
N LEU A 231 14.59 -7.64 -6.63
CA LEU A 231 13.95 -6.32 -6.54
C LEU A 231 13.96 -5.61 -7.90
N VAL A 232 15.05 -5.68 -8.69
CA VAL A 232 15.01 -5.26 -10.11
C VAL A 232 13.87 -5.97 -10.84
N ARG A 233 13.81 -7.32 -10.72
CA ARG A 233 12.74 -8.13 -11.35
C ARG A 233 11.34 -7.75 -10.87
N HIS A 234 11.18 -7.42 -9.58
CA HIS A 234 9.93 -6.94 -9.00
C HIS A 234 9.50 -5.60 -9.60
N MET A 235 10.42 -4.63 -9.70
CA MET A 235 10.13 -3.30 -10.21
C MET A 235 9.87 -3.28 -11.71
N LEU A 236 10.65 -4.01 -12.51
CA LEU A 236 10.37 -4.19 -13.95
C LEU A 236 9.00 -4.84 -14.17
N GLY A 237 8.65 -5.85 -13.38
CA GLY A 237 7.34 -6.50 -13.46
C GLY A 237 6.15 -5.58 -13.10
N ARG A 238 6.34 -4.63 -12.17
CA ARG A 238 5.35 -3.57 -11.87
C ARG A 238 5.24 -2.56 -13.00
N LEU A 239 6.36 -2.06 -13.51
CA LEU A 239 6.38 -1.09 -14.61
C LEU A 239 5.73 -1.67 -15.89
N ALA A 240 6.03 -2.94 -16.20
CA ALA A 240 5.38 -3.71 -17.26
C ALA A 240 3.86 -3.87 -17.06
N HIS A 241 3.36 -3.84 -15.82
CA HIS A 241 1.94 -4.06 -15.53
C HIS A 241 1.07 -2.86 -15.96
N HIS A 242 1.60 -1.64 -15.94
CA HIS A 242 0.90 -0.45 -16.48
C HIS A 242 0.62 -0.53 -17.98
N VAL A 243 1.42 -1.30 -18.74
CA VAL A 243 1.15 -1.60 -20.16
C VAL A 243 0.27 -2.83 -20.33
N ARG A 244 0.41 -3.84 -19.46
CA ARG A 244 -0.38 -5.07 -19.56
C ARG A 244 -1.84 -4.86 -19.16
N ALA A 245 -2.12 -4.17 -18.06
CA ALA A 245 -3.48 -4.05 -17.52
C ALA A 245 -4.46 -3.39 -18.52
N PRO A 246 -4.13 -2.26 -19.19
CA PRO A 246 -5.01 -1.68 -20.22
C PRO A 246 -5.22 -2.61 -21.43
N ARG A 247 -4.19 -3.34 -21.87
CA ARG A 247 -4.36 -4.34 -22.95
C ARG A 247 -5.29 -5.48 -22.53
N GLN A 248 -5.16 -5.97 -21.30
CA GLN A 248 -6.03 -7.03 -20.77
C GLN A 248 -7.48 -6.55 -20.52
N ILE A 249 -7.69 -5.26 -20.21
CA ILE A 249 -9.03 -4.66 -20.17
C ILE A 249 -9.67 -4.78 -21.56
N VAL A 250 -8.98 -4.39 -22.63
CA VAL A 250 -9.47 -4.52 -24.02
C VAL A 250 -9.66 -5.99 -24.42
N ASP A 251 -8.71 -6.87 -24.09
CA ASP A 251 -8.79 -8.31 -24.41
C ASP A 251 -10.04 -8.95 -23.78
N ASP A 252 -10.30 -8.72 -22.48
CA ASP A 252 -11.44 -9.33 -21.78
C ASP A 252 -12.77 -8.63 -22.08
N ALA A 253 -12.78 -7.32 -22.30
CA ALA A 253 -13.94 -6.58 -22.76
C ALA A 253 -14.51 -7.15 -24.07
N SER A 254 -13.65 -7.59 -25.01
CA SER A 254 -14.07 -8.20 -26.28
C SER A 254 -14.90 -9.48 -26.14
N HIS A 255 -14.89 -10.10 -24.94
CA HIS A 255 -15.66 -11.29 -24.59
C HIS A 255 -16.75 -11.02 -23.54
N LEU A 256 -16.98 -9.75 -23.19
CA LEU A 256 -17.90 -9.30 -22.13
C LEU A 256 -18.79 -8.15 -22.64
N ASN A 257 -19.20 -8.22 -23.91
CA ASN A 257 -19.92 -7.13 -24.59
C ASN A 257 -21.21 -6.70 -23.83
N GLU A 258 -21.96 -7.64 -23.26
CA GLU A 258 -23.17 -7.38 -22.46
C GLU A 258 -22.89 -6.44 -21.27
N LEU A 259 -21.77 -6.67 -20.57
CA LEU A 259 -21.33 -5.85 -19.43
C LEU A 259 -21.00 -4.41 -19.84
N LEU A 260 -20.66 -4.18 -21.11
CA LEU A 260 -20.36 -2.86 -21.65
C LEU A 260 -21.51 -2.25 -22.45
N GLN A 261 -22.64 -2.94 -22.64
CA GLN A 261 -23.80 -2.39 -23.35
C GLN A 261 -24.63 -1.44 -22.48
N ASN A 262 -24.87 -1.78 -21.22
CA ASN A 262 -25.54 -0.89 -20.27
C ASN A 262 -24.96 -1.04 -18.86
N TYR A 263 -24.21 -0.02 -18.41
CA TYR A 263 -23.60 0.03 -17.10
C TYR A 263 -23.64 1.42 -16.50
N VAL A 264 -23.54 1.50 -15.17
CA VAL A 264 -23.33 2.74 -14.43
C VAL A 264 -22.16 2.53 -13.46
N ILE A 265 -21.25 3.49 -13.39
CA ILE A 265 -20.18 3.49 -12.38
C ILE A 265 -20.64 4.32 -11.20
N ARG A 266 -20.51 3.78 -9.99
CA ARG A 266 -21.00 4.39 -8.75
C ARG A 266 -19.92 4.33 -7.69
N ARG A 267 -19.76 5.43 -6.96
CA ARG A 267 -18.89 5.46 -5.78
C ARG A 267 -19.63 4.83 -4.59
N VAL A 268 -18.91 4.01 -3.83
CA VAL A 268 -19.32 3.57 -2.49
C VAL A 268 -18.92 4.64 -1.48
N ASP A 269 -19.83 4.99 -0.57
CA ASP A 269 -19.54 5.90 0.53
C ASP A 269 -18.61 5.24 1.56
N ILE A 270 -17.70 6.04 2.12
CA ILE A 270 -16.75 5.56 3.12
C ILE A 270 -17.53 5.39 4.44
N PRO A 271 -17.73 4.16 4.95
CA PRO A 271 -18.39 3.96 6.23
C PRO A 271 -17.52 4.56 7.35
N PRO A 272 -18.13 5.11 8.41
CA PRO A 272 -17.37 5.60 9.56
C PRO A 272 -16.55 4.46 10.17
N CYS A 273 -15.36 4.77 10.67
CA CYS A 273 -14.46 3.77 11.24
C CYS A 273 -14.47 3.83 12.77
N ILE A 274 -14.31 2.68 13.43
CA ILE A 274 -14.15 2.63 14.88
C ILE A 274 -12.82 3.31 15.28
N PRO A 275 -12.84 4.28 16.22
CA PRO A 275 -11.63 4.98 16.66
C PRO A 275 -10.64 4.04 17.38
N PRO A 276 -9.33 4.35 17.36
CA PRO A 276 -8.33 3.54 18.04
C PRO A 276 -8.60 3.53 19.55
N PRO A 277 -8.60 2.35 20.22
CA PRO A 277 -8.75 2.30 21.67
C PRO A 277 -7.55 2.96 22.34
N LYS A 278 -7.80 3.73 23.41
CA LYS A 278 -6.74 4.34 24.23
C LYS A 278 -6.17 3.30 25.19
N ALA A 279 -4.86 3.32 25.40
CA ALA A 279 -4.23 2.53 26.46
C ALA A 279 -4.75 3.00 27.84
N ASP A 280 -5.03 2.03 28.72
CA ASP A 280 -5.47 2.25 30.10
C ASP A 280 -4.58 1.49 31.09
N GLY A 281 -4.88 1.57 32.39
CA GLY A 281 -4.16 0.82 33.43
C GLY A 281 -4.27 -0.71 33.35
N LEU A 282 -4.98 -1.25 32.36
CA LEU A 282 -5.11 -2.68 32.06
C LEU A 282 -4.38 -3.07 30.76
N THR A 283 -3.80 -2.12 30.02
CA THR A 283 -3.06 -2.35 28.76
C THR A 283 -1.59 -2.73 29.05
N THR A 284 -1.37 -3.89 29.66
CA THR A 284 -0.02 -4.46 29.93
C THR A 284 0.11 -5.87 29.36
N LEU A 285 1.33 -6.34 29.04
CA LEU A 285 1.53 -7.66 28.41
C LEU A 285 0.85 -8.83 29.15
N PRO A 286 1.00 -9.01 30.49
CA PRO A 286 0.32 -10.09 31.19
C PRO A 286 -1.21 -9.95 31.15
N SER A 287 -1.70 -8.71 31.21
CA SER A 287 -3.14 -8.41 31.17
C SER A 287 -3.76 -8.69 29.81
N ILE A 288 -3.02 -8.41 28.73
CA ILE A 288 -3.41 -8.73 27.33
C ILE A 288 -3.40 -10.25 27.15
N LEU A 289 -2.31 -10.92 27.51
CA LEU A 289 -2.17 -12.38 27.41
C LEU A 289 -3.28 -13.13 28.18
N LYS A 290 -3.55 -12.73 29.43
CA LYS A 290 -4.64 -13.28 30.25
C LYS A 290 -6.04 -13.02 29.66
N ARG A 291 -6.21 -12.05 28.75
CA ARG A 291 -7.45 -11.82 27.99
C ARG A 291 -7.51 -12.57 26.66
N MET A 292 -6.40 -13.16 26.19
CA MET A 292 -6.33 -14.01 25.00
C MET A 292 -6.74 -15.46 25.29
N LEU A 293 -6.35 -15.97 26.47
CA LEU A 293 -6.66 -17.31 26.95
C LEU A 293 -8.07 -17.41 27.59
N PRO A 294 -8.62 -18.64 27.75
CA PRO A 294 -9.73 -18.94 28.64
C PRO A 294 -9.53 -18.47 30.09
N ALA A 295 -10.63 -18.38 30.84
CA ALA A 295 -10.57 -18.13 32.28
C ALA A 295 -9.95 -19.35 32.99
N ASN A 296 -9.02 -19.08 33.91
CA ASN A 296 -8.30 -20.09 34.71
C ASN A 296 -7.51 -21.12 33.88
N ASP A 297 -7.06 -20.75 32.67
CA ASP A 297 -6.21 -21.61 31.83
C ASP A 297 -4.88 -21.96 32.54
N SER A 298 -4.64 -23.26 32.74
CA SER A 298 -3.46 -23.80 33.42
C SER A 298 -2.15 -23.61 32.65
N THR A 299 -2.21 -23.27 31.37
CA THR A 299 -1.04 -23.01 30.52
C THR A 299 -0.56 -21.56 30.59
N LEU A 300 -1.32 -20.64 31.20
CA LEU A 300 -0.97 -19.22 31.34
C LEU A 300 0.49 -18.99 31.84
N PRO A 301 1.01 -19.69 32.87
CA PRO A 301 2.40 -19.49 33.32
C PRO A 301 3.45 -19.80 32.25
N ASN A 302 3.18 -20.76 31.37
CA ASN A 302 4.09 -21.13 30.27
C ASN A 302 4.14 -20.01 29.23
N TYR A 303 2.97 -19.46 28.87
CA TYR A 303 2.88 -18.31 27.97
C TYR A 303 3.50 -17.05 28.59
N GLU A 304 3.32 -16.81 29.89
CA GLU A 304 3.91 -15.66 30.59
C GLU A 304 5.45 -15.75 30.60
N ALA A 305 6.02 -16.93 30.90
CA ALA A 305 7.47 -17.16 30.85
C ALA A 305 8.04 -17.02 29.43
N ALA A 306 7.35 -17.55 28.41
CA ALA A 306 7.78 -17.45 27.02
C ALA A 306 7.69 -16.03 26.48
N LEU A 307 6.60 -15.30 26.80
CA LEU A 307 6.44 -13.89 26.43
C LEU A 307 7.47 -13.00 27.13
N LEU A 308 7.81 -13.25 28.41
CA LEU A 308 8.88 -12.56 29.11
C LEU A 308 10.27 -12.83 28.49
N ASN A 309 10.52 -14.04 27.96
CA ASN A 309 11.77 -14.32 27.26
C ASN A 309 11.87 -13.60 25.90
N LEU A 310 10.76 -13.49 25.19
CA LEU A 310 10.67 -12.68 23.96
C LEU A 310 10.79 -11.18 24.24
N ASP A 311 10.13 -10.68 25.29
CA ASP A 311 10.10 -9.26 25.63
C ASP A 311 11.49 -8.71 25.95
N ARG A 312 12.30 -9.46 26.73
CA ARG A 312 13.70 -9.13 27.00
C ARG A 312 14.56 -8.96 25.74
N LYS A 313 14.22 -9.67 24.65
CA LYS A 313 14.97 -9.65 23.38
C LYS A 313 14.43 -8.63 22.37
N LEU A 314 13.12 -8.42 22.34
CA LEU A 314 12.41 -7.70 21.28
C LEU A 314 11.64 -6.45 21.74
N GLN A 315 11.71 -6.12 23.05
CA GLN A 315 11.07 -4.97 23.70
C GLN A 315 9.58 -4.83 23.31
N ILE A 316 8.85 -5.93 23.41
CA ILE A 316 7.48 -6.08 22.91
C ILE A 316 6.52 -5.20 23.70
N GLY A 317 6.65 -5.14 25.03
CA GLY A 317 5.79 -4.35 25.89
C GLY A 317 5.91 -2.85 25.58
N GLN A 318 7.15 -2.39 25.43
CA GLN A 318 7.46 -1.03 25.00
C GLN A 318 6.88 -0.76 23.60
N ARG A 319 7.15 -1.63 22.61
CA ARG A 319 6.67 -1.46 21.23
C ARG A 319 5.14 -1.49 21.11
N VAL A 320 4.45 -2.30 21.91
CA VAL A 320 2.98 -2.29 22.04
C VAL A 320 2.49 -0.95 22.58
N LEU A 321 3.07 -0.44 23.67
CA LEU A 321 2.70 0.87 24.24
C LEU A 321 2.99 2.02 23.27
N GLU A 322 4.08 1.95 22.49
CA GLU A 322 4.39 2.91 21.44
C GLU A 322 3.31 2.96 20.36
N GLN A 323 2.78 1.80 19.90
CA GLN A 323 1.72 1.81 18.88
C GLN A 323 0.45 2.56 19.35
N TYR A 324 0.10 2.45 20.64
CA TYR A 324 -1.00 3.20 21.25
C TYR A 324 -0.76 4.71 21.37
N GLN A 325 0.50 5.17 21.23
CA GLN A 325 0.90 6.58 21.34
C GLN A 325 1.16 7.24 19.99
N LEU A 326 1.32 6.47 18.91
CA LEU A 326 1.58 7.01 17.57
C LEU A 326 0.41 7.91 17.08
N PRO A 327 0.65 9.20 16.76
CA PRO A 327 -0.37 10.06 16.14
C PRO A 327 -0.83 9.57 14.75
N SER A 328 -0.05 8.69 14.14
CA SER A 328 -0.35 8.00 12.88
C SER A 328 -1.20 6.74 13.03
N PHE A 329 -1.51 6.28 14.26
CA PHE A 329 -2.45 5.19 14.51
C PHE A 329 -3.89 5.69 14.31
N LYS A 330 -4.31 5.71 13.04
CA LYS A 330 -5.62 6.18 12.56
C LYS A 330 -6.26 5.04 11.74
N PRO A 331 -6.98 4.10 12.39
CA PRO A 331 -7.75 3.05 11.73
C PRO A 331 -8.74 3.61 10.71
N ARG A 332 -8.85 2.95 9.56
CA ARG A 332 -9.85 3.21 8.52
C ARG A 332 -10.40 1.91 7.96
N VAL A 333 -11.64 1.95 7.47
CA VAL A 333 -12.24 0.82 6.75
C VAL A 333 -11.60 0.73 5.37
N HIS A 334 -10.93 -0.39 5.09
CA HIS A 334 -10.30 -0.62 3.80
C HIS A 334 -11.34 -0.86 2.68
N SER A 335 -10.99 -0.50 1.43
CA SER A 335 -11.89 -0.53 0.26
C SER A 335 -12.52 -1.89 -0.02
N GLU A 336 -11.85 -3.03 0.23
CA GLU A 336 -12.47 -4.35 0.08
C GLU A 336 -13.67 -4.51 1.04
N ILE A 337 -13.57 -3.92 2.23
CA ILE A 337 -14.60 -3.96 3.28
C ILE A 337 -15.69 -2.91 3.04
N GLN A 338 -15.36 -1.75 2.46
CA GLN A 338 -16.35 -0.74 2.06
C GLN A 338 -17.35 -1.34 1.05
N VAL A 339 -16.85 -2.00 0.00
CA VAL A 339 -17.69 -2.68 -1.01
C VAL A 339 -18.48 -3.84 -0.38
N LEU A 340 -17.86 -4.68 0.45
CA LEU A 340 -18.52 -5.80 1.12
C LEU A 340 -19.70 -5.36 1.99
N GLU A 341 -19.51 -4.33 2.83
CA GLU A 341 -20.57 -3.81 3.70
C GLU A 341 -21.69 -3.17 2.86
N HIS A 342 -21.35 -2.50 1.76
CA HIS A 342 -22.32 -1.90 0.85
C HIS A 342 -23.22 -2.95 0.19
N PHE A 343 -22.64 -4.02 -0.39
CA PHE A 343 -23.41 -5.13 -0.95
C PHE A 343 -24.27 -5.84 0.11
N TYR A 344 -23.72 -6.07 1.31
CA TYR A 344 -24.44 -6.74 2.38
C TYR A 344 -25.66 -5.96 2.87
N LYS A 345 -25.49 -4.66 3.15
CA LYS A 345 -26.56 -3.81 3.70
C LYS A 345 -27.56 -3.34 2.66
N GLY A 346 -27.14 -3.22 1.40
CA GLY A 346 -28.03 -2.98 0.27
C GLY A 346 -28.80 -4.23 -0.20
N GLY A 347 -28.36 -5.44 0.19
CA GLY A 347 -28.92 -6.70 -0.33
C GLY A 347 -28.65 -6.90 -1.83
N LEU A 348 -27.52 -6.38 -2.33
CA LEU A 348 -27.25 -6.26 -3.76
C LEU A 348 -26.85 -7.61 -4.39
N ALA A 349 -27.33 -7.86 -5.61
CA ALA A 349 -27.08 -9.10 -6.35
C ALA A 349 -25.77 -9.02 -7.15
N PHE A 350 -24.82 -9.94 -6.91
CA PHE A 350 -23.55 -10.01 -7.64
C PHE A 350 -23.71 -10.57 -9.05
N ALA A 351 -23.02 -9.97 -10.02
CA ALA A 351 -23.11 -10.34 -11.43
C ALA A 351 -22.68 -11.78 -11.74
N GLY A 352 -23.53 -12.51 -12.45
CA GLY A 352 -23.36 -13.92 -12.80
C GLY A 352 -23.29 -14.87 -11.60
N ASN A 353 -23.92 -14.49 -10.47
CA ASN A 353 -23.84 -15.17 -9.18
C ASN A 353 -22.39 -15.34 -8.65
N ASP A 354 -21.48 -14.45 -9.07
CA ASP A 354 -20.07 -14.46 -8.69
C ASP A 354 -19.83 -13.45 -7.57
N CYS A 355 -19.97 -13.89 -6.30
CA CYS A 355 -19.80 -13.08 -5.09
C CYS A 355 -18.34 -12.66 -4.86
N PHE A 356 -17.77 -11.90 -5.80
CA PHE A 356 -16.38 -11.50 -5.88
C PHE A 356 -16.23 -9.98 -5.79
N ILE A 357 -15.21 -9.53 -5.07
CA ILE A 357 -14.79 -8.13 -5.01
C ILE A 357 -13.36 -8.07 -5.54
N ALA A 358 -13.17 -7.34 -6.63
CA ALA A 358 -11.86 -7.07 -7.18
C ALA A 358 -11.11 -6.04 -6.31
N SER A 359 -9.78 -6.09 -6.32
CA SER A 359 -8.94 -5.10 -5.65
C SER A 359 -7.64 -4.84 -6.41
N SER A 360 -7.09 -3.64 -6.30
CA SER A 360 -5.85 -3.22 -7.00
C SER A 360 -4.61 -3.96 -6.52
N LYS A 361 -4.72 -4.60 -5.35
CA LYS A 361 -3.74 -5.49 -4.75
C LYS A 361 -4.43 -6.56 -3.91
N PRO A 362 -3.75 -7.67 -3.59
CA PRO A 362 -4.25 -8.72 -2.71
C PRO A 362 -4.70 -8.18 -1.34
N ALA A 363 -5.62 -8.89 -0.68
CA ALA A 363 -6.17 -8.47 0.60
C ALA A 363 -5.11 -8.42 1.71
N CYS A 364 -5.24 -7.44 2.62
CA CYS A 364 -4.45 -7.44 3.85
C CYS A 364 -4.92 -8.52 4.82
N TYR A 365 -4.11 -8.83 5.85
CA TYR A 365 -4.45 -9.86 6.84
C TYR A 365 -5.83 -9.66 7.48
N CYS A 366 -6.16 -8.42 7.87
CA CYS A 366 -7.45 -8.11 8.48
C CYS A 366 -8.60 -8.15 7.46
N CYS A 367 -8.41 -7.65 6.23
CA CYS A 367 -9.42 -7.74 5.17
C CYS A 367 -9.77 -9.21 4.89
N HIS A 368 -8.76 -10.06 4.68
CA HIS A 368 -8.92 -11.49 4.44
C HIS A 368 -9.64 -12.20 5.59
N LEU A 369 -9.24 -11.97 6.85
CA LEU A 369 -9.94 -12.56 8.01
C LEU A 369 -11.38 -12.04 8.18
N TYR A 370 -11.66 -10.77 7.88
CA TYR A 370 -13.01 -10.20 7.94
C TYR A 370 -13.90 -10.82 6.87
N ILE A 371 -13.46 -10.82 5.61
CA ILE A 371 -14.17 -11.38 4.45
C ILE A 371 -14.49 -12.87 4.68
N ARG A 372 -13.48 -13.67 5.09
CA ARG A 372 -13.65 -15.10 5.43
C ARG A 372 -14.62 -15.35 6.59
N SER A 373 -14.82 -14.36 7.46
CA SER A 373 -15.72 -14.46 8.63
C SER A 373 -17.15 -13.99 8.36
N HIS A 374 -17.37 -13.26 7.27
CA HIS A 374 -18.56 -12.46 6.97
C HIS A 374 -19.73 -13.30 6.40
N PRO A 375 -21.00 -13.09 6.82
CA PRO A 375 -22.15 -13.91 6.41
C PRO A 375 -22.52 -13.84 4.92
N LEU A 376 -21.99 -12.86 4.16
CA LEU A 376 -22.19 -12.74 2.71
C LEU A 376 -21.48 -13.85 1.89
N ASN A 377 -20.57 -14.62 2.50
CA ASN A 377 -19.88 -15.76 1.88
C ASN A 377 -19.23 -15.43 0.52
N LEU A 378 -18.44 -14.34 0.46
CA LEU A 378 -17.70 -13.98 -0.74
C LEU A 378 -16.67 -15.04 -1.15
N VAL A 379 -16.32 -15.05 -2.44
CA VAL A 379 -15.15 -15.73 -2.97
C VAL A 379 -13.92 -15.29 -2.17
N GLU A 380 -13.21 -16.24 -1.56
CA GLU A 380 -12.09 -15.92 -0.67
C GLU A 380 -10.94 -15.21 -1.43
N PRO A 381 -10.55 -13.99 -1.02
CA PRO A 381 -9.58 -13.21 -1.76
C PRO A 381 -8.15 -13.72 -1.57
N ALA A 382 -7.35 -13.58 -2.63
CA ALA A 382 -5.89 -13.65 -2.54
C ALA A 382 -5.41 -12.67 -1.45
N SER A 383 -4.42 -13.05 -0.64
CA SER A 383 -3.99 -12.24 0.50
C SER A 383 -2.48 -12.19 0.65
N HIS A 384 -1.95 -10.98 0.84
CA HIS A 384 -0.54 -10.77 1.12
C HIS A 384 -0.19 -10.84 2.63
N LYS A 385 -1.12 -11.30 3.49
CA LYS A 385 -0.96 -11.56 4.95
C LYS A 385 -0.21 -10.47 5.78
N ASN A 386 -0.02 -9.24 5.29
CA ASN A 386 0.56 -8.16 6.09
C ASN A 386 -0.53 -7.53 6.95
N LEU A 387 -0.19 -7.30 8.21
CA LEU A 387 -1.01 -6.59 9.18
C LEU A 387 -0.71 -5.09 9.10
N TYR A 388 -1.76 -4.28 9.04
CA TYR A 388 -1.70 -2.83 9.21
C TYR A 388 -2.57 -2.47 10.41
N LEU A 389 -2.00 -1.77 11.40
CA LEU A 389 -2.79 -1.27 12.54
C LEU A 389 -3.76 -0.15 12.15
N ASN A 390 -3.51 0.51 11.01
CA ASN A 390 -4.45 1.46 10.41
C ASN A 390 -5.59 0.80 9.63
N TRP A 391 -5.72 -0.53 9.65
CA TRP A 391 -6.98 -1.18 9.30
C TRP A 391 -7.97 -1.05 10.47
N GLY A 392 -9.22 -0.74 10.19
CA GLY A 392 -10.28 -0.63 11.18
C GLY A 392 -11.60 -1.25 10.75
N VAL A 393 -12.41 -1.59 11.75
CA VAL A 393 -13.77 -2.13 11.60
C VAL A 393 -14.76 -0.98 11.32
N PRO A 394 -15.81 -1.18 10.51
CA PRO A 394 -16.92 -0.23 10.39
C PRO A 394 -17.57 0.11 11.75
N LEU A 395 -17.78 1.40 12.02
CA LEU A 395 -18.47 1.87 13.22
C LEU A 395 -19.98 1.68 13.06
N LEU A 396 -20.59 1.04 14.04
CA LEU A 396 -22.03 0.94 14.21
C LEU A 396 -22.52 2.09 15.10
N PRO A 397 -23.28 3.08 14.58
CA PRO A 397 -23.72 4.24 15.38
C PRO A 397 -24.62 3.85 16.56
N GLY A 398 -25.38 2.76 16.46
CA GLY A 398 -26.18 2.23 17.57
C GLY A 398 -25.37 1.47 18.63
N GLY A 399 -24.07 1.22 18.40
CA GLY A 399 -23.22 0.40 19.26
C GLY A 399 -23.84 -0.98 19.52
N VAL A 400 -24.02 -1.35 20.79
CA VAL A 400 -24.67 -2.64 21.17
C VAL A 400 -26.16 -2.75 20.82
N ARG A 401 -26.80 -1.64 20.41
CA ARG A 401 -28.23 -1.57 20.04
C ARG A 401 -28.44 -1.53 18.52
N ASP A 402 -27.36 -1.48 17.76
CA ASP A 402 -27.38 -1.48 16.30
C ASP A 402 -27.84 -2.85 15.77
N PRO A 403 -28.72 -2.94 14.75
CA PRO A 403 -29.14 -4.22 14.20
C PRO A 403 -27.97 -5.12 13.78
N ASP A 404 -26.94 -4.52 13.17
CA ASP A 404 -25.77 -5.21 12.63
C ASP A 404 -24.81 -5.72 13.72
N PHE A 405 -24.98 -5.27 14.97
CA PHE A 405 -24.04 -5.55 16.07
C PHE A 405 -23.85 -7.05 16.31
N LYS A 406 -24.89 -7.86 16.15
CA LYS A 406 -24.80 -9.32 16.34
C LYS A 406 -23.87 -9.97 15.32
N ASP A 407 -23.89 -9.51 14.07
CA ASP A 407 -23.10 -10.10 13.00
C ASP A 407 -21.69 -9.53 12.96
N GLN A 408 -21.53 -8.21 13.17
CA GLN A 408 -20.21 -7.62 13.44
C GLN A 408 -19.52 -8.30 14.64
N GLN A 409 -20.25 -8.62 15.71
CA GLN A 409 -19.71 -9.34 16.86
C GLN A 409 -19.23 -10.76 16.48
N LYS A 410 -20.01 -11.52 15.71
CA LYS A 410 -19.59 -12.86 15.21
C LYS A 410 -18.31 -12.75 14.38
N ILE A 411 -18.22 -11.76 13.51
CA ILE A 411 -17.06 -11.51 12.64
C ILE A 411 -15.82 -11.22 13.49
N ILE A 412 -15.89 -10.24 14.41
CA ILE A 412 -14.77 -9.87 15.28
C ILE A 412 -14.31 -11.07 16.14
N ILE A 413 -15.24 -11.92 16.61
CA ILE A 413 -14.91 -13.12 17.40
C ILE A 413 -14.18 -14.17 16.55
N LYS A 414 -14.67 -14.50 15.35
CA LYS A 414 -13.99 -15.43 14.41
C LYS A 414 -12.58 -14.94 14.02
N MET A 415 -12.44 -13.64 13.75
CA MET A 415 -11.13 -13.02 13.52
C MET A 415 -10.23 -13.20 14.75
N LEU A 416 -10.76 -12.94 15.95
CA LEU A 416 -10.02 -13.03 17.21
C LEU A 416 -9.54 -14.44 17.53
N GLU A 417 -10.32 -15.48 17.25
CA GLU A 417 -9.91 -16.88 17.42
C GLU A 417 -8.63 -17.18 16.63
N THR A 418 -8.51 -16.62 15.41
CA THR A 418 -7.33 -16.79 14.56
C THR A 418 -6.16 -15.90 15.01
N ILE A 419 -6.39 -14.61 15.27
CA ILE A 419 -5.39 -13.66 15.79
C ILE A 419 -4.75 -14.21 17.08
N ARG A 420 -5.58 -14.67 18.03
CA ARG A 420 -5.13 -15.24 19.31
C ARG A 420 -4.30 -16.50 19.09
N ARG A 421 -4.78 -17.43 18.27
CA ARG A 421 -4.11 -18.71 17.98
C ARG A 421 -2.74 -18.49 17.34
N GLU A 422 -2.66 -17.64 16.30
CA GLU A 422 -1.40 -17.32 15.62
C GLU A 422 -0.41 -16.57 16.53
N ALA A 423 -0.88 -15.66 17.40
CA ALA A 423 -0.03 -14.94 18.33
C ALA A 423 0.49 -15.84 19.49
N LEU A 424 -0.37 -16.69 20.06
CA LEU A 424 -0.02 -17.63 21.13
C LEU A 424 1.00 -18.68 20.64
N ASP A 425 0.80 -19.24 19.44
CA ASP A 425 1.72 -20.19 18.81
C ASP A 425 3.15 -19.60 18.65
N ARG A 426 3.26 -18.35 18.18
CA ARG A 426 4.54 -17.63 18.09
C ARG A 426 5.20 -17.40 19.44
N ILE A 427 4.41 -17.05 20.46
CA ILE A 427 4.90 -16.85 21.83
C ILE A 427 5.55 -18.14 22.33
N MET A 428 4.87 -19.29 22.19
CA MET A 428 5.40 -20.59 22.65
C MET A 428 6.61 -21.08 21.85
N ARG A 429 6.60 -20.91 20.52
CA ARG A 429 7.78 -21.19 19.67
C ARG A 429 8.95 -20.23 19.93
N GLN A 430 8.71 -19.12 20.64
CA GLN A 430 9.67 -18.05 20.92
C GLN A 430 10.30 -17.48 19.64
N THR A 431 9.52 -17.47 18.55
CA THR A 431 9.89 -16.94 17.25
C THR A 431 9.35 -15.52 17.09
N GLY A 432 10.14 -14.62 16.49
CA GLY A 432 9.57 -13.46 15.82
C GLY A 432 8.61 -13.88 14.71
N GLY A 433 7.77 -12.95 14.24
CA GLY A 433 6.91 -13.21 13.08
C GLY A 433 7.71 -13.60 11.83
N PRO A 434 7.07 -14.26 10.84
CA PRO A 434 7.61 -14.41 9.50
C PRO A 434 8.26 -13.12 9.02
N LYS A 435 9.42 -13.26 8.39
CA LYS A 435 10.14 -12.12 7.83
C LYS A 435 9.23 -11.44 6.78
N GLY A 436 9.34 -10.12 6.62
CA GLY A 436 8.38 -9.31 5.85
C GLY A 436 8.19 -9.73 4.39
N HIS A 437 7.11 -9.30 3.72
CA HIS A 437 7.07 -9.32 2.26
C HIS A 437 6.26 -8.15 1.65
N PRO A 438 6.47 -7.79 0.37
CA PRO A 438 5.68 -6.76 -0.30
C PRO A 438 4.17 -7.08 -0.31
N ASP A 439 3.33 -6.04 -0.37
CA ASP A 439 1.87 -6.18 -0.46
C ASP A 439 1.37 -6.37 -1.90
N SER A 440 2.09 -5.84 -2.89
CA SER A 440 1.87 -6.10 -4.31
C SER A 440 2.67 -7.30 -4.82
N LEU A 441 2.07 -8.11 -5.71
CA LEU A 441 2.80 -9.10 -6.52
C LEU A 441 3.65 -8.42 -7.61
N THR A 442 4.70 -9.13 -8.06
CA THR A 442 5.63 -8.75 -9.15
C THR A 442 4.96 -8.53 -10.53
N GLY A 443 3.65 -8.78 -10.70
CA GLY A 443 2.98 -8.52 -11.99
C GLY A 443 3.39 -9.42 -13.16
N ILE A 444 4.40 -10.28 -13.04
CA ILE A 444 4.77 -11.30 -14.03
C ILE A 444 3.82 -12.51 -13.91
N THR A 445 3.57 -13.23 -15.02
CA THR A 445 2.69 -14.41 -15.09
C THR A 445 3.01 -15.45 -13.99
N PRO A 446 2.02 -16.08 -13.32
CA PRO A 446 2.24 -16.89 -12.11
C PRO A 446 3.22 -18.08 -12.24
N SER A 447 3.55 -18.51 -13.46
CA SER A 447 4.53 -19.58 -13.73
C SER A 447 6.00 -19.21 -13.38
N MET A 448 6.26 -17.99 -12.87
CA MET A 448 7.60 -17.48 -12.55
C MET A 448 7.68 -16.73 -11.20
N SER A 449 6.72 -16.96 -10.29
CA SER A 449 6.54 -16.16 -9.06
C SER A 449 6.74 -16.92 -7.75
N VAL A 450 7.56 -17.97 -7.72
CA VAL A 450 8.01 -18.60 -6.46
C VAL A 450 9.15 -17.76 -5.88
N ILE A 451 8.82 -16.88 -4.94
CA ILE A 451 9.78 -16.15 -4.08
C ILE A 451 9.62 -16.74 -2.68
N SER A 452 10.71 -17.18 -2.06
CA SER A 452 10.68 -17.72 -0.71
C SER A 452 10.46 -16.62 0.34
N ALA A 453 9.88 -16.97 1.49
CA ALA A 453 9.70 -16.05 2.62
C ALA A 453 11.02 -15.35 3.04
N ALA A 454 12.15 -16.04 2.90
CA ALA A 454 13.47 -15.50 3.19
C ALA A 454 13.90 -14.41 2.17
N GLN A 455 13.70 -14.65 0.87
CA GLN A 455 13.96 -13.67 -0.18
C GLN A 455 13.03 -12.46 -0.05
N ALA A 456 11.73 -12.70 0.13
CA ALA A 456 10.69 -11.67 0.17
C ALA A 456 10.90 -10.62 1.29
N ALA A 457 11.59 -11.01 2.36
CA ALA A 457 11.94 -10.10 3.44
C ALA A 457 13.19 -9.26 3.19
N ARG A 458 14.23 -9.88 2.62
CA ARG A 458 15.40 -9.10 2.16
C ARG A 458 14.93 -8.08 1.10
N LEU A 459 13.97 -8.42 0.23
CA LEU A 459 13.30 -7.47 -0.69
C LEU A 459 12.62 -6.31 0.04
N THR A 460 11.78 -6.58 1.03
CA THR A 460 11.04 -5.53 1.76
C THR A 460 11.98 -4.61 2.54
N SER A 461 13.05 -5.17 3.12
CA SER A 461 14.10 -4.40 3.81
C SER A 461 14.85 -3.49 2.84
N LEU A 462 15.28 -4.02 1.70
CA LEU A 462 16.00 -3.28 0.66
C LEU A 462 15.12 -2.20 0.02
N GLU A 463 13.86 -2.49 -0.28
CA GLU A 463 12.89 -1.49 -0.76
C GLU A 463 12.72 -0.36 0.25
N SER A 464 12.61 -0.67 1.55
CA SER A 464 12.49 0.34 2.60
C SER A 464 13.74 1.22 2.72
N GLN A 465 14.93 0.63 2.63
CA GLN A 465 16.21 1.35 2.66
C GLN A 465 16.36 2.27 1.45
N LEU A 466 16.20 1.74 0.23
CA LEU A 466 16.32 2.51 -1.01
C LEU A 466 15.24 3.59 -1.15
N SER A 467 14.04 3.36 -0.61
CA SER A 467 12.99 4.37 -0.52
C SER A 467 13.34 5.48 0.48
N GLY A 468 13.92 5.15 1.64
CA GLY A 468 14.33 6.15 2.65
C GLY A 468 15.43 7.10 2.18
N LEU A 469 16.25 6.68 1.21
CA LEU A 469 17.28 7.51 0.57
C LEU A 469 16.71 8.51 -0.47
N THR A 470 15.50 9.03 -0.30
CA THR A 470 14.96 10.13 -1.12
C THR A 470 15.11 11.44 -0.38
N ILE A 471 16.18 12.19 -0.72
CA ILE A 471 16.37 13.58 -0.29
C ILE A 471 15.69 14.49 -1.31
N ASP A 472 14.93 15.47 -0.84
CA ASP A 472 14.25 16.44 -1.69
C ASP A 472 15.26 17.30 -2.46
N SER A 473 15.23 17.18 -3.78
CA SER A 473 16.16 17.86 -4.68
C SER A 473 15.71 19.29 -4.99
N ASN A 474 15.55 20.11 -3.94
CA ASN A 474 15.27 21.54 -4.01
C ASN A 474 16.07 22.25 -2.90
N GLY A 475 17.37 22.49 -3.14
CA GLY A 475 18.27 22.98 -2.08
C GLY A 475 19.64 23.48 -2.54
N VAL A 476 19.80 23.89 -3.81
CA VAL A 476 21.06 24.51 -4.27
C VAL A 476 21.09 25.99 -3.89
N SER A 477 21.44 26.27 -2.63
CA SER A 477 21.79 27.63 -2.20
C SER A 477 23.23 27.95 -2.61
N SER A 478 23.40 29.06 -3.33
CA SER A 478 24.73 29.54 -3.75
C SER A 478 25.62 29.86 -2.56
N VAL A 479 26.82 29.27 -2.52
CA VAL A 479 27.90 29.64 -1.60
C VAL A 479 28.95 30.43 -2.39
N ASN A 480 28.96 31.76 -2.20
CA ASN A 480 30.02 32.61 -2.71
C ASN A 480 31.32 32.40 -1.91
N GLY A 481 32.38 31.92 -2.57
CA GLY A 481 33.75 31.96 -2.07
C GLY A 481 34.61 32.78 -3.03
N ARG A 482 35.20 33.88 -2.56
CA ARG A 482 36.12 34.74 -3.34
C ARG A 482 37.59 34.44 -2.99
N ASN A 483 38.48 34.98 -3.84
CA ASN A 483 39.94 34.98 -3.78
C ASN A 483 40.58 33.69 -4.34
N GLY A 484 41.53 33.75 -5.28
CA GLY A 484 42.08 34.92 -6.00
C GLY A 484 43.44 34.58 -6.65
N SER A 485 43.77 35.26 -7.76
CA SER A 485 45.01 35.14 -8.57
C SER A 485 45.33 33.73 -9.13
N GLU A 486 46.04 33.49 -10.24
CA GLU A 486 46.71 34.24 -11.33
C GLU A 486 46.96 33.18 -12.44
N ASP A 487 47.06 33.40 -13.76
CA ASP A 487 46.90 34.53 -14.71
C ASP A 487 46.66 33.90 -16.14
N SER A 488 46.58 34.51 -17.34
CA SER A 488 46.69 35.88 -17.87
C SER A 488 45.87 35.99 -19.21
N ASP A 489 46.20 36.95 -20.10
CA ASP A 489 46.10 37.03 -21.59
C ASP A 489 45.19 36.05 -22.39
N PHE A 490 44.46 36.43 -23.46
CA PHE A 490 44.85 37.33 -24.56
C PHE A 490 43.62 37.89 -25.35
N GLU A 491 43.87 38.72 -26.37
CA GLU A 491 42.94 39.57 -27.14
C GLU A 491 41.83 38.87 -27.96
N GLY A 492 40.75 39.64 -28.25
CA GLY A 492 39.75 39.33 -29.29
C GLY A 492 38.57 40.33 -29.29
N SER A 493 38.41 41.15 -30.33
CA SER A 493 37.51 42.33 -30.33
C SER A 493 36.70 42.51 -31.61
N VAL A 494 35.68 43.37 -31.56
CA VAL A 494 34.81 43.89 -32.65
C VAL A 494 33.85 42.85 -33.28
N GLY A 495 32.55 43.14 -33.53
CA GLY A 495 31.72 44.30 -33.18
C GLY A 495 30.31 44.27 -33.83
N ALA A 496 29.55 45.36 -33.59
CA ALA A 496 28.49 46.01 -34.40
C ALA A 496 27.87 45.32 -35.66
N SER A 497 26.59 45.50 -36.03
CA SER A 497 25.42 46.23 -35.46
C SER A 497 24.15 45.99 -36.31
N SER A 498 22.94 46.23 -35.76
CA SER A 498 21.69 46.61 -36.47
C SER A 498 21.05 45.58 -37.47
N ASP A 499 19.76 45.62 -37.85
CA ASP A 499 18.64 46.50 -37.49
C ASP A 499 17.25 45.82 -37.70
N SER A 500 16.19 46.35 -37.06
CA SER A 500 14.75 46.14 -37.36
C SER A 500 14.19 44.69 -37.25
N SER A 501 12.91 44.42 -36.98
CA SER A 501 11.68 45.19 -37.23
C SER A 501 10.52 44.71 -36.34
N ASP A 502 9.46 45.53 -36.21
CA ASP A 502 8.29 45.24 -35.38
C ASP A 502 7.37 44.12 -35.92
N ASN A 503 6.68 43.43 -35.00
CA ASN A 503 5.22 43.51 -35.02
C ASN A 503 4.59 43.18 -33.65
N LYS A 504 3.43 43.80 -33.37
CA LYS A 504 2.74 43.76 -32.07
C LYS A 504 1.26 43.51 -32.29
N TYR A 505 0.79 42.31 -31.90
CA TYR A 505 -0.63 42.04 -31.70
C TYR A 505 -0.84 41.42 -30.32
N ASP A 506 -1.95 41.80 -29.69
CA ASP A 506 -2.23 41.64 -28.27
C ASP A 506 -3.63 41.01 -28.10
N HIS A 507 -3.91 40.52 -26.89
CA HIS A 507 -5.19 39.98 -26.41
C HIS A 507 -5.61 38.61 -27.00
N LYS A 508 -6.21 37.71 -26.22
CA LYS A 508 -6.63 37.78 -24.80
C LYS A 508 -6.59 36.39 -24.16
N VAL A 509 -5.86 36.24 -23.05
CA VAL A 509 -5.94 35.06 -22.19
C VAL A 509 -6.83 35.41 -21.00
N SER A 510 -7.94 34.69 -20.84
CA SER A 510 -8.79 34.79 -19.64
C SER A 510 -8.21 33.92 -18.53
N GLN A 511 -7.80 34.56 -17.44
CA GLN A 511 -7.38 33.88 -16.22
C GLN A 511 -8.61 33.31 -15.49
N LEU A 512 -8.54 32.03 -15.12
CA LEU A 512 -9.12 31.51 -13.88
C LEU A 512 -7.98 30.81 -13.15
N GLY A 513 -7.79 31.14 -11.88
CA GLY A 513 -6.70 30.58 -11.07
C GLY A 513 -7.26 29.67 -9.99
N ASP A 514 -6.78 28.44 -9.96
CA ASP A 514 -6.95 27.55 -8.81
C ASP A 514 -5.83 27.81 -7.81
N SER A 515 -6.19 28.23 -6.60
CA SER A 515 -5.28 28.42 -5.48
C SER A 515 -5.20 27.14 -4.64
N ASP A 516 -4.52 26.12 -5.14
CA ASP A 516 -4.20 24.93 -4.32
C ASP A 516 -3.22 25.31 -3.21
N SER A 517 -3.65 25.15 -1.96
CA SER A 517 -2.82 25.36 -0.78
C SER A 517 -2.15 24.05 -0.36
N ASP A 518 -0.85 23.92 -0.60
CA ASP A 518 -0.05 22.76 -0.20
C ASP A 518 0.12 22.68 1.34
N ASP A 519 -0.68 21.82 1.99
CA ASP A 519 -0.53 21.45 3.41
C ASP A 519 0.50 20.31 3.56
N ASP A 520 1.77 20.68 3.77
CA ASP A 520 2.90 19.74 3.84
C ASP A 520 2.87 18.82 5.09
N CYS A 521 2.68 17.51 4.88
CA CYS A 521 2.80 16.51 5.93
C CYS A 521 4.27 16.12 6.17
N ALA A 522 4.97 16.94 6.95
CA ALA A 522 6.42 16.85 7.20
C ALA A 522 6.95 15.47 7.67
N SER A 523 8.17 15.14 7.22
CA SER A 523 8.96 14.00 7.69
C SER A 523 9.84 14.33 8.91
N ILE A 524 10.43 13.30 9.51
CA ILE A 524 11.03 13.35 10.85
C ILE A 524 12.41 14.02 10.88
N GLY A 525 12.61 15.00 11.76
CA GLY A 525 13.92 15.55 12.14
C GLY A 525 13.97 15.94 13.61
N GLY A 526 14.59 15.10 14.46
CA GLY A 526 14.66 15.33 15.91
C GLY A 526 15.92 16.08 16.33
N GLY A 527 15.76 17.29 16.88
CA GLY A 527 16.87 18.10 17.41
C GLY A 527 16.43 19.04 18.53
N ALA A 528 16.61 18.63 19.79
CA ALA A 528 16.15 19.41 20.94
C ALA A 528 17.13 20.53 21.33
N ARG A 529 16.65 21.78 21.34
CA ARG A 529 17.23 22.88 22.13
C ARG A 529 16.11 23.65 22.83
N LEU A 530 16.29 23.94 24.11
CA LEU A 530 15.34 24.73 24.89
C LEU A 530 15.41 26.20 24.48
N HIS A 531 14.27 26.88 24.45
CA HIS A 531 14.18 28.28 24.84
C HIS A 531 12.84 28.57 25.52
N GLN A 532 12.87 29.36 26.60
CA GLN A 532 11.68 29.79 27.33
C GLN A 532 11.00 30.96 26.62
N ARG A 533 9.66 30.91 26.54
CA ARG A 533 8.71 32.03 26.59
C ARG A 533 7.40 31.41 27.10
N LEU A 534 7.09 31.59 28.38
CA LEU A 534 6.34 32.73 28.96
C LEU A 534 4.87 32.71 28.55
N SER A 535 4.01 32.70 29.56
CA SER A 535 2.57 32.45 29.46
C SER A 535 1.79 33.75 29.56
N THR A 536 0.97 34.03 28.54
CA THR A 536 -0.26 34.82 28.67
C THR A 536 -1.34 34.14 27.84
N ASP A 537 -2.38 33.61 28.49
CA ASP A 537 -3.74 34.15 28.33
C ASP A 537 -4.74 33.38 29.19
N SER A 538 -5.45 34.14 30.03
CA SER A 538 -6.55 33.71 30.89
C SER A 538 -7.39 34.94 31.20
N LEU A 539 -8.70 34.74 31.43
CA LEU A 539 -9.78 35.73 31.23
C LEU A 539 -10.20 35.82 29.74
N CYS A 540 -11.49 35.91 29.38
CA CYS A 540 -12.69 35.94 30.23
C CYS A 540 -13.84 35.11 29.65
N LYS A 541 -14.66 34.52 30.53
CA LYS A 541 -16.04 34.07 30.21
C LYS A 541 -17.02 35.23 30.43
N VAL A 542 -18.28 35.03 30.02
CA VAL A 542 -19.45 35.94 30.14
C VAL A 542 -19.57 36.88 28.93
N GLN A 543 -20.39 36.57 27.92
CA GLN A 543 -21.86 36.63 28.02
C GLN A 543 -22.58 35.76 26.97
N SER A 544 -23.86 35.47 27.21
CA SER A 544 -24.82 34.90 26.25
C SER A 544 -26.06 35.81 26.18
N LEU A 545 -26.89 35.64 25.15
CA LEU A 545 -28.22 36.26 24.94
C LEU A 545 -28.29 37.76 24.57
N ARG A 546 -28.27 38.03 23.25
CA ARG A 546 -29.24 38.83 22.45
C ARG A 546 -28.77 38.79 20.99
N ARG A 547 -29.38 38.05 20.06
CA ARG A 547 -30.65 38.28 19.34
C ARG A 547 -30.79 39.70 18.77
N MET A 548 -30.93 39.76 17.44
CA MET A 548 -31.48 40.86 16.62
C MET A 548 -30.67 42.16 16.63
N LEU A 549 -29.64 42.25 15.78
CA LEU A 549 -29.80 42.71 14.39
C LEU A 549 -28.76 42.03 13.48
#